data_AF-A0A0N8R587-F1
#
_entry.id   AF-A0A0N8R587-F1
#
_cell.length_a   1.000
_cell.length_b   1.000
_cell.length_c   1.000
_cell.angle_alpha   90.00
_cell.angle_beta   90.00
_cell.angle_gamma   90.00
#
_symmetry.space_group_name_H-M   'P 1'
#
loop_
_entity.id
_entity.type
_entity.pdbx_description
1 polymer ?
#
loop_
_entity_poly.entity_id
_entity_poly.type
_entity_poly.pdbx_seq_one_letter_code
_entity_poly.pdbx_strand_id
1 'polypeptide(L)'
;MFPAEAMKQTIIEAVGAAKTHFVEATSLATRLMGDSIASNLFMLGYAFQLGLIPLTSAAIEKAIELNGVAVNLNQQAFLWGRRTAHDPAAV
;
A
#
# COMPACT_ATOMS: atom_id res chain seq x y z
N MET A 1 3.76 -13.74 21.96
CA MET A 1 3.79 -12.32 21.53
C MET A 1 4.46 -12.28 20.16
N PHE A 2 3.89 -11.61 19.17
CA PHE A 2 4.47 -11.54 17.82
C PHE A 2 5.65 -10.55 17.82
N PRO A 3 6.86 -10.91 17.31
CA PRO A 3 8.06 -10.09 17.46
C PRO A 3 8.16 -9.01 16.37
N ALA A 4 7.12 -8.17 16.24
CA ALA A 4 7.03 -7.15 15.18
C ALA A 4 8.25 -6.22 15.14
N GLU A 5 8.70 -5.75 16.30
CA GLU A 5 9.79 -4.77 16.37
C GLU A 5 11.14 -5.36 15.90
N ALA A 6 11.42 -6.60 16.28
CA ALA A 6 12.62 -7.30 15.80
C ALA A 6 12.59 -7.50 14.28
N MET A 7 11.43 -7.83 13.71
CA MET A 7 11.29 -7.96 12.25
C MET A 7 11.49 -6.62 11.53
N LYS A 8 10.91 -5.53 12.05
CA LYS A 8 11.11 -4.18 11.51
C LYS A 8 12.59 -3.82 11.53
N GLN A 9 13.28 -4.10 12.63
CA GLN A 9 14.70 -3.83 12.80
C GLN A 9 15.56 -4.60 11.77
N THR A 10 15.28 -5.89 11.53
CA THR A 10 15.98 -6.68 10.51
C THR A 10 15.82 -6.10 9.10
N ILE A 11 14.62 -5.59 8.76
CA ILE A 11 14.39 -4.93 7.47
C ILE A 11 15.22 -3.64 7.38
N ILE A 12 15.19 -2.81 8.42
CA ILE A 12 15.97 -1.56 8.48
C ILE A 12 17.47 -1.83 8.32
N GLU A 13 18.00 -2.85 8.98
CA GLU A 13 19.42 -3.22 8.87
C GLU A 13 19.80 -3.69 7.46
N ALA A 14 18.90 -4.39 6.78
CA ALA A 14 19.16 -4.92 5.44
C ALA A 14 19.12 -3.85 4.33
N VAL A 15 18.15 -2.92 4.38
CA VAL A 15 17.92 -1.96 3.28
C VAL A 15 18.12 -0.49 3.66
N GLY A 16 18.32 -0.19 4.95
CA GLY A 16 18.50 1.14 5.50
C GLY A 16 17.19 1.83 5.89
N ALA A 17 17.22 2.61 6.98
CA ALA A 17 16.04 3.32 7.49
C ALA A 17 15.44 4.29 6.48
N ALA A 18 16.29 4.99 5.70
CA ALA A 18 15.84 5.96 4.69
C ALA A 18 15.10 5.33 3.49
N LYS A 19 15.22 4.01 3.30
CA LYS A 19 14.56 3.25 2.22
C LYS A 19 13.44 2.35 2.73
N THR A 20 13.08 2.49 4.01
CA THR A 20 12.07 1.67 4.67
C THR A 20 10.90 2.53 5.07
N HIS A 21 9.70 2.11 4.71
CA HIS A 21 8.45 2.72 5.15
C HIS A 21 7.58 1.67 5.81
N PHE A 22 7.07 1.98 7.01
CA PHE A 22 6.14 1.12 7.72
C PHE A 22 4.76 1.79 7.76
N VAL A 23 3.74 1.05 7.36
CA VAL A 23 2.36 1.50 7.33
C VAL A 23 1.46 0.38 7.81
N GLU A 24 0.47 0.71 8.63
CA GLU A 24 -0.53 -0.24 9.14
C GLU A 24 -1.59 -0.55 8.07
N ALA A 25 -1.14 -1.09 6.93
CA ALA A 25 -1.95 -1.26 5.72
C ALA A 25 -3.20 -2.11 5.95
N THR A 26 -3.11 -3.19 6.73
CA THR A 26 -4.27 -4.06 7.03
C THR A 26 -5.35 -3.33 7.83
N SER A 27 -4.93 -2.53 8.82
CA SER A 27 -5.85 -1.75 9.65
C SER A 27 -6.53 -0.66 8.83
N LEU A 28 -5.75 0.09 8.05
CA LEU A 28 -6.26 1.14 7.16
C LEU A 28 -7.18 0.56 6.09
N ALA A 29 -6.80 -0.55 5.46
CA ALA A 29 -7.61 -1.20 4.44
C ALA A 29 -8.95 -1.69 5.00
N THR A 30 -8.94 -2.34 6.17
CA THR A 30 -10.17 -2.78 6.84
C THR A 30 -11.06 -1.59 7.22
N ARG A 31 -10.49 -0.50 7.75
CA ARG A 31 -11.24 0.69 8.17
C ARG A 31 -11.85 1.47 7.01
N LEU A 32 -11.09 1.62 5.91
CA LEU A 32 -11.49 2.45 4.77
C LEU A 32 -12.35 1.68 3.76
N MET A 33 -12.16 0.37 3.65
CA MET A 33 -12.74 -0.44 2.56
C MET A 33 -13.51 -1.66 3.05
N GLY A 34 -13.53 -1.94 4.35
CA GLY A 34 -14.26 -3.05 4.96
C GLY A 34 -13.63 -4.43 4.76
N ASP A 35 -12.53 -4.53 4.01
CA ASP A 35 -11.88 -5.80 3.66
C ASP A 35 -10.34 -5.68 3.72
N SER A 36 -9.70 -6.60 4.43
CA SER A 36 -8.25 -6.66 4.59
C SER A 36 -7.52 -7.17 3.34
N ILE A 37 -8.21 -7.86 2.43
CA ILE A 37 -7.67 -8.33 1.14
C ILE A 37 -7.18 -7.16 0.28
N ALA A 38 -7.78 -5.97 0.47
CA ALA A 38 -7.38 -4.74 -0.22
C ALA A 38 -5.99 -4.19 0.21
N SER A 39 -5.36 -4.76 1.24
CA SER A 39 -4.06 -4.31 1.76
C SER A 39 -2.93 -4.34 0.72
N ASN A 40 -2.91 -5.32 -0.20
CA ASN A 40 -1.86 -5.43 -1.22
C ASN A 40 -1.90 -4.28 -2.23
N LEU A 41 -3.09 -3.96 -2.76
CA LEU A 41 -3.25 -2.84 -3.70
C LEU A 41 -3.11 -1.49 -2.99
N PHE A 42 -3.48 -1.42 -1.71
CA PHE A 42 -3.18 -0.27 -0.87
C PHE A 42 -1.66 -0.03 -0.75
N MET A 43 -0.88 -1.07 -0.40
CA MET A 43 0.58 -0.95 -0.34
C MET A 43 1.19 -0.59 -1.71
N LEU A 44 0.65 -1.13 -2.81
CA LEU A 44 1.04 -0.76 -4.16
C LEU A 44 0.82 0.73 -4.43
N GLY A 45 -0.35 1.26 -4.06
CA GLY A 45 -0.68 2.67 -4.18
C GLY A 45 0.24 3.56 -3.36
N TYR A 46 0.55 3.14 -2.13
CA TYR A 46 1.46 3.85 -1.25
C TYR A 46 2.86 3.93 -1.86
N ALA A 47 3.42 2.80 -2.31
CA ALA A 47 4.74 2.74 -2.94
C ALA A 47 4.79 3.52 -4.27
N PHE A 48 3.72 3.46 -5.09
CA PHE A 48 3.60 4.25 -6.31
C PHE A 48 3.72 5.75 -6.02
N GLN A 49 2.99 6.24 -5.01
CA GLN A 49 2.97 7.66 -4.68
C GLN A 49 4.33 8.16 -4.14
N LEU A 50 5.12 7.29 -3.52
CA LEU A 50 6.51 7.56 -3.13
C LEU A 50 7.51 7.55 -4.30
N GLY A 51 7.05 7.25 -5.52
CA GLY A 51 7.91 7.20 -6.72
C GLY A 51 8.73 5.91 -6.84
N LEU A 52 8.39 4.86 -6.09
CA LEU A 52 9.14 3.60 -6.07
C LEU A 52 8.78 2.64 -7.21
N ILE A 53 7.74 2.96 -7.98
CA ILE A 53 7.22 2.13 -9.06
C ILE A 53 7.36 2.88 -10.38
N PRO A 54 8.20 2.42 -11.32
CA PRO A 54 8.48 3.11 -12.58
C PRO A 54 7.40 2.83 -13.64
N LEU A 55 6.13 3.10 -13.30
CA LEU A 55 4.97 2.94 -14.17
C LEU A 55 4.09 4.18 -14.11
N THR A 56 3.09 4.27 -14.98
CA THR A 56 2.03 5.28 -14.87
C THR A 56 0.87 4.73 -14.01
N SER A 57 0.12 5.62 -13.36
CA SER A 57 -1.09 5.21 -12.62
C SER A 57 -2.10 4.54 -13.56
N ALA A 58 -2.25 5.07 -14.77
CA ALA A 58 -3.13 4.51 -15.80
C ALA A 58 -2.75 3.07 -16.19
N ALA A 59 -1.46 2.72 -16.24
CA ALA A 59 -1.03 1.36 -16.52
C ALA A 59 -1.41 0.39 -15.38
N ILE A 60 -1.27 0.83 -14.12
CA ILE A 60 -1.65 0.05 -12.94
C ILE A 60 -3.17 -0.13 -12.88
N GLU A 61 -3.93 0.95 -13.07
CA GLU A 61 -5.40 0.92 -13.12
C GLU A 61 -5.89 -0.01 -14.24
N LYS A 62 -5.23 0.02 -15.41
CA LYS A 62 -5.55 -0.90 -16.50
C LYS A 62 -5.24 -2.36 -16.17
N ALA A 63 -4.14 -2.63 -15.48
CA ALA A 63 -3.80 -3.98 -15.04
C ALA A 63 -4.83 -4.53 -14.04
N ILE A 64 -5.36 -3.68 -13.14
CA ILE A 64 -6.45 -4.05 -12.23
C ILE A 64 -7.71 -4.43 -13.03
N GLU A 65 -8.08 -3.64 -14.04
CA GLU A 65 -9.21 -3.97 -14.92
C GLU A 65 -9.03 -5.31 -15.64
N LEU A 66 -7.82 -5.55 -16.18
CA LEU A 66 -7.49 -6.79 -16.91
C LEU A 66 -7.51 -8.02 -16.01
N ASN A 67 -7.16 -7.88 -14.72
CA ASN A 67 -7.25 -8.98 -13.76
C ASN A 67 -8.70 -9.42 -13.49
N GLY A 68 -9.67 -8.49 -13.58
CA GLY A 68 -11.10 -8.79 -13.52
C GLY A 68 -11.65 -9.16 -12.15
N VAL A 69 -10.82 -9.32 -11.11
CA VAL A 69 -11.25 -9.67 -9.76
C VAL A 69 -11.42 -8.41 -8.92
N ALA A 70 -12.61 -8.25 -8.33
CA ALA A 70 -12.94 -7.16 -7.41
C ALA A 70 -12.44 -5.77 -7.89
N VAL A 71 -12.58 -5.49 -9.19
CA VAL A 71 -11.92 -4.36 -9.88
C VAL A 71 -12.13 -3.04 -9.14
N ASN A 72 -13.38 -2.72 -8.78
CA ASN A 72 -13.70 -1.47 -8.08
C ASN A 72 -13.01 -1.39 -6.70
N LEU A 73 -13.02 -2.47 -5.92
CA LEU A 73 -12.35 -2.53 -4.62
C LEU A 73 -10.84 -2.32 -4.78
N ASN A 74 -10.22 -2.99 -5.75
CA ASN A 74 -8.78 -2.90 -6.00
C ASN A 74 -8.35 -1.52 -6.51
N GLN A 75 -9.17 -0.86 -7.33
CA GLN A 75 -8.94 0.54 -7.74
C GLN A 75 -9.07 1.50 -6.55
N GLN A 76 -10.08 1.32 -5.69
CA GLN A 76 -10.23 2.13 -4.48
C GLN A 76 -9.06 1.92 -3.51
N ALA A 77 -8.58 0.68 -3.36
CA ALA A 77 -7.42 0.36 -2.54
C ALA A 77 -6.16 1.06 -3.03
N PHE A 78 -5.90 1.00 -4.33
CA PHE A 78 -4.80 1.72 -4.95
C PHE A 78 -4.89 3.24 -4.72
N LEU A 79 -6.09 3.82 -4.88
CA LEU A 79 -6.32 5.24 -4.63
C LEU A 79 -6.07 5.63 -3.16
N TRP A 80 -6.59 4.86 -2.21
CA TRP A 80 -6.39 5.12 -0.78
C TRP A 80 -4.93 4.99 -0.38
N GLY A 81 -4.22 3.98 -0.89
CA GLY A 81 -2.79 3.84 -0.70
C GLY A 81 -2.01 5.09 -1.13
N ARG A 82 -2.34 5.62 -2.31
CA ARG A 82 -1.74 6.87 -2.80
C ARG A 82 -2.05 8.06 -1.90
N ARG A 83 -3.30 8.23 -1.48
CA ARG A 83 -3.70 9.33 -0.59
C ARG A 83 -2.98 9.26 0.75
N THR A 84 -2.87 8.07 1.35
CA THR A 84 -2.15 7.91 2.63
C THR A 84 -0.67 8.23 2.51
N ALA A 85 -0.02 7.92 1.38
CA ALA A 85 1.38 8.33 1.17
C ALA A 85 1.54 9.84 0.98
N HIS A 86 0.55 10.50 0.39
CA HIS A 86 0.58 11.95 0.15
C HIS A 86 0.25 12.76 1.41
N ASP A 87 -0.80 12.36 2.13
CA ASP A 87 -1.25 13.02 3.36
C ASP A 87 -1.83 11.98 4.35
N PRO A 88 -0.98 11.41 5.22
CA PRO A 88 -1.42 10.45 6.23
C PRO A 88 -2.39 11.03 7.27
N ALA A 89 -2.41 12.36 7.48
CA ALA A 89 -3.24 13.00 8.51
C ALA A 89 -4.68 13.22 8.04
N ALA A 90 -4.91 13.26 6.73
CA ALA A 90 -6.22 13.43 6.11
C ALA A 90 -6.99 12.11 5.86
N VAL A 91 -6.45 10.96 6.27
CA VAL A 91 -7.00 9.61 6.04
C VAL A 91 -7.21 8.87 7.35
#